data_AF-A0A2D7EVN6-F1
#
_entry.id   AF-A0A2D7EVN6-F1
#
_cell.length_a   1.000
_cell.length_b   1.000
_cell.length_c   1.000
_cell.angle_alpha   90.00
_cell.angle_beta   90.00
_cell.angle_gamma   90.00
#
_symmetry.space_group_name_H-M   'P 1'
#
loop_
_entity.id
_entity.type
_entity.pdbx_description
1 polymer ?
#
loop_
_entity_poly.entity_id
_entity_poly.type
_entity_poly.pdbx_seq_one_letter_code
_entity_poly.pdbx_strand_id
1 'polypeptide(L)'
;MGNYATDHCNVVVYAQVGKANAGHRVQNETGLLRPKSFNLPSKVVYLGDVATHILAHLEHPETPLFTQPPKFNEQKWAFETRSGGLEVRISSEPYWGLGLFNSGYINTIQLYGSSKSCSRLLYDLVASLPRRPWEMAHTNAAGRFFAKKSDVVTSKSNELEWKKALEMADAVFQEQLFALEEQGRKVEERIKLSENSENWSQEQAALSIDDALYDLGVARGALADGNAPGFERAMARAEASFILADPDQAETQNRTVENNNPQGHVLSYDVEEEDVAFVDLTQNGEEE
;
A
#
# COMPACT_ATOMS: atom_id res chain seq x y z
N MET A 1 17.20 1.62 -28.33
CA MET A 1 17.61 1.27 -26.94
C MET A 1 17.48 2.53 -26.10
N GLY A 2 16.36 2.67 -25.41
CA GLY A 2 16.05 3.87 -24.63
C GLY A 2 16.89 3.93 -23.37
N ASN A 3 17.43 5.11 -23.07
CA ASN A 3 18.07 5.40 -21.80
C ASN A 3 17.02 5.31 -20.69
N TYR A 4 16.92 4.16 -20.01
CA TYR A 4 16.32 4.10 -18.68
C TYR A 4 17.28 4.84 -17.75
N ALA A 5 17.21 6.18 -17.76
CA ALA A 5 17.65 6.94 -16.61
C ALA A 5 16.87 6.34 -15.44
N THR A 6 17.56 5.62 -14.57
CA THR A 6 16.99 5.06 -13.35
C THR A 6 16.38 6.22 -12.61
N ASP A 7 15.05 6.32 -12.64
CA ASP A 7 14.28 7.45 -12.14
C ASP A 7 14.26 7.37 -10.61
N HIS A 8 15.41 7.67 -10.04
CA HIS A 8 15.69 7.59 -8.61
C HIS A 8 15.23 8.89 -7.97
N CYS A 9 14.27 8.74 -7.08
CA CYS A 9 13.70 9.82 -6.32
C CYS A 9 14.30 9.84 -4.92
N ASN A 10 14.68 11.03 -4.47
CA ASN A 10 15.06 11.33 -3.09
C ASN A 10 14.14 12.43 -2.60
N VAL A 11 13.09 12.04 -1.88
CA VAL A 11 12.09 12.97 -1.35
C VAL A 11 12.32 13.15 0.13
N VAL A 12 12.37 14.42 0.57
CA VAL A 12 12.37 14.77 1.99
C VAL A 12 11.19 15.68 2.27
N VAL A 13 10.24 15.18 3.04
CA VAL A 13 9.05 15.91 3.42
C VAL A 13 8.83 15.89 4.93
N TYR A 14 8.16 16.93 5.43
CA TYR A 14 7.89 17.12 6.85
C TYR A 14 6.38 17.09 7.09
N ALA A 15 5.98 16.32 8.09
CA ALA A 15 4.59 16.09 8.46
C ALA A 15 4.35 16.34 9.95
N GLN A 16 3.25 17.00 10.30
CA GLN A 16 2.84 17.13 11.69
C GLN A 16 2.22 15.81 12.18
N VAL A 17 2.64 15.33 13.36
CA VAL A 17 1.92 14.24 14.03
C VAL A 17 0.61 14.76 14.60
N GLY A 18 -0.51 14.12 14.27
CA GLY A 18 -1.82 14.49 14.80
C GLY A 18 -2.19 13.73 16.07
N LYS A 19 -2.08 12.40 16.00
CA LYS A 19 -2.41 11.47 17.08
C LYS A 19 -1.25 10.51 17.30
N ALA A 20 -0.97 10.14 18.54
CA ALA A 20 -0.01 9.08 18.86
C ALA A 20 -0.55 8.21 19.99
N ASN A 21 -0.21 6.93 19.98
CA ASN A 21 -0.61 5.95 20.99
C ASN A 21 0.56 5.04 21.36
N ALA A 22 0.43 4.37 22.51
CA ALA A 22 1.39 3.37 23.01
C ALA A 22 1.15 1.97 22.41
N GLY A 23 0.83 1.89 21.11
CA GLY A 23 0.51 0.64 20.43
C GLY A 23 1.73 -0.24 20.09
N HIS A 24 2.94 0.32 20.21
CA HIS A 24 4.16 -0.31 19.75
C HIS A 24 5.28 -0.26 20.79
N ARG A 25 6.25 -1.15 20.62
CA ARG A 25 7.45 -1.27 21.43
C ARG A 25 8.68 -1.42 20.55
N VAL A 26 9.85 -1.06 21.07
CA VAL A 26 11.15 -1.30 20.45
C VAL A 26 11.90 -2.33 21.27
N GLN A 27 12.29 -3.44 20.65
CA GLN A 27 13.08 -4.47 21.32
C GLN A 27 14.47 -3.92 21.66
N ASN A 28 14.94 -4.12 22.90
CA ASN A 28 16.17 -3.49 23.38
C ASN A 28 17.44 -4.00 22.67
N GLU A 29 17.50 -5.29 22.34
CA GLU A 29 18.70 -5.92 21.77
C GLU A 29 18.83 -5.64 20.27
N THR A 30 17.73 -5.77 19.53
CA THR A 30 17.73 -5.69 18.07
C THR A 30 17.36 -4.32 17.55
N GLY A 31 16.71 -3.47 18.36
CA GLY A 31 16.17 -2.20 17.90
C GLY A 31 14.96 -2.33 16.97
N LEU A 32 14.38 -3.52 16.82
CA LEU A 32 13.24 -3.74 15.92
C LEU A 32 11.92 -3.28 16.53
N LEU A 33 11.04 -2.78 15.67
CA LEU A 33 9.65 -2.48 16.01
C LEU A 33 8.88 -3.78 16.35
N ARG A 34 8.14 -3.76 17.45
CA ARG A 34 7.34 -4.87 17.95
C ARG A 34 5.94 -4.41 18.36
N PRO A 35 4.94 -5.30 18.32
CA PRO A 35 3.62 -5.01 18.84
C PRO A 35 3.66 -4.82 20.37
N LYS A 36 2.63 -4.16 20.93
CA LYS A 36 2.47 -3.94 22.37
C LYS A 36 2.53 -5.23 23.20
N SER A 37 2.07 -6.36 22.65
CA SER A 37 2.02 -7.68 23.30
C SER A 37 3.38 -8.40 23.37
N PHE A 38 4.46 -7.77 22.89
CA PHE A 38 5.78 -8.37 22.92
C PHE A 38 6.36 -8.44 24.34
N ASN A 39 6.72 -9.66 24.78
CA ASN A 39 7.04 -9.98 26.17
C ASN A 39 8.51 -9.78 26.57
N LEU A 40 9.43 -9.69 25.61
CA LEU A 40 10.86 -9.52 25.88
C LEU A 40 11.22 -8.06 26.21
N PRO A 41 12.40 -7.81 26.82
CA PRO A 41 12.85 -6.46 27.19
C PRO A 41 12.72 -5.48 26.03
N SER A 42 11.86 -4.48 26.23
CA SER A 42 11.49 -3.53 25.20
C SER A 42 11.02 -2.20 25.80
N LYS A 43 11.13 -1.13 25.02
CA LYS A 43 10.70 0.22 25.38
C LYS A 43 9.44 0.60 24.63
N VAL A 44 8.56 1.36 25.25
CA VAL A 44 7.37 1.89 24.58
C VAL A 44 7.79 2.94 23.55
N VAL A 45 7.10 2.97 22.41
CA VAL A 45 7.29 3.98 21.38
C VAL A 45 5.96 4.52 20.88
N TYR A 46 5.90 5.84 20.72
CA TYR A 46 4.75 6.56 20.19
C TYR A 46 5.06 6.95 18.75
N LEU A 47 4.66 6.12 17.78
CA LEU A 47 4.95 6.36 16.36
C LEU A 47 4.17 7.55 15.78
N GLY A 48 2.96 7.79 16.27
CA GLY A 48 2.09 8.78 15.65
C GLY A 48 1.34 8.22 14.42
N ASP A 49 0.29 8.93 14.03
CA ASP A 49 -0.57 8.61 12.89
C ASP A 49 0.23 8.60 11.59
N VAL A 50 1.05 9.61 11.32
CA VAL A 50 1.86 9.69 10.09
C VAL A 50 2.71 8.43 9.88
N ALA A 51 3.58 8.08 10.82
CA ALA A 51 4.44 6.92 10.68
C ALA A 51 3.66 5.60 10.67
N THR A 52 2.58 5.49 11.45
CA THR A 52 1.74 4.29 11.46
C THR A 52 1.07 4.07 10.10
N HIS A 53 0.54 5.13 9.48
CA HIS A 53 -0.07 5.02 8.15
C HIS A 53 0.98 4.75 7.08
N ILE A 54 2.18 5.35 7.14
CA ILE A 54 3.26 4.99 6.21
C ILE A 54 3.55 3.49 6.27
N LEU A 55 3.75 2.93 7.46
CA LEU A 55 4.02 1.50 7.63
C LEU A 55 2.88 0.62 7.12
N ALA A 56 1.62 1.07 7.22
CA ALA A 56 0.45 0.34 6.75
C ALA A 56 0.31 0.31 5.21
N HIS A 57 0.84 1.31 4.51
CA HIS A 57 0.78 1.39 3.03
C HIS A 57 2.02 0.81 2.34
N LEU A 58 3.02 0.35 3.10
CA LEU A 58 4.10 -0.44 2.53
C LEU A 58 3.55 -1.85 2.25
N GLU A 59 3.69 -2.32 1.01
CA GLU A 59 3.16 -3.62 0.59
C GLU A 59 3.81 -4.79 1.35
N HIS A 60 5.15 -4.79 1.40
CA HIS A 60 5.95 -5.86 2.01
C HIS A 60 7.14 -5.27 2.78
N PRO A 61 6.90 -4.49 3.84
CA PRO A 61 7.97 -3.86 4.59
C PRO A 61 8.76 -4.88 5.42
N GLU A 62 10.08 -4.74 5.40
CA GLU A 62 10.95 -5.28 6.43
C GLU A 62 10.58 -4.67 7.79
N THR A 63 10.82 -5.42 8.87
CA THR A 63 10.54 -4.91 10.22
C THR A 63 11.36 -3.65 10.48
N PRO A 64 10.72 -2.50 10.82
CA PRO A 64 11.44 -1.25 11.01
C PRO A 64 12.53 -1.34 12.08
N LEU A 65 13.72 -0.85 11.75
CA LEU A 65 14.89 -0.82 12.61
C LEU A 65 15.10 0.58 13.16
N PHE A 66 15.09 0.73 14.48
CA PHE A 66 15.32 2.01 15.14
C PHE A 66 16.80 2.36 15.16
N THR A 67 17.20 3.31 14.32
CA THR A 67 18.54 3.94 14.36
C THR A 67 18.69 4.83 15.60
N GLN A 68 17.59 5.44 16.06
CA GLN A 68 17.54 6.17 17.32
C GLN A 68 16.31 5.70 18.12
N PRO A 69 16.47 4.73 19.04
CA PRO A 69 15.36 4.26 19.85
C PRO A 69 14.89 5.35 20.83
N PRO A 70 13.62 5.29 21.27
CA PRO A 70 13.10 6.23 22.25
C PRO A 70 13.88 6.17 23.58
N LYS A 71 14.02 7.33 24.21
CA LYS A 71 14.62 7.48 25.55
C LYS A 71 13.54 7.88 26.55
N PHE A 72 13.75 8.96 27.30
CA PHE A 72 12.73 9.51 28.20
C PHE A 72 11.52 10.07 27.43
N ASN A 73 11.76 10.67 26.27
CA ASN A 73 10.71 11.09 25.35
C ASN A 73 10.41 9.94 24.39
N GLU A 74 9.28 9.28 24.58
CA GLU A 74 8.86 8.09 23.85
C GLU A 74 8.38 8.38 22.41
N GLN A 75 8.19 9.67 22.06
CA GLN A 75 7.82 10.14 20.73
C GLN A 75 9.00 10.79 19.99
N LYS A 76 10.19 10.85 20.62
CA LYS A 76 11.44 11.24 19.94
C LYS A 76 12.24 9.99 19.58
N TRP A 77 12.30 9.68 18.29
CA TRP A 77 12.93 8.47 17.76
C TRP A 77 13.25 8.64 16.28
N ALA A 78 14.04 7.72 15.73
CA ALA A 78 14.23 7.56 14.28
C ALA A 78 14.32 6.07 13.94
N PHE A 79 13.73 5.68 12.82
CA PHE A 79 13.82 4.34 12.27
C PHE A 79 14.00 4.35 10.75
N GLU A 80 14.45 3.23 10.23
CA GLU A 80 14.49 2.93 8.81
C GLU A 80 13.80 1.59 8.52
N THR A 81 13.21 1.48 7.33
CA THR A 81 12.63 0.25 6.81
C THR A 81 12.75 0.25 5.29
N ARG A 82 12.67 -0.94 4.70
CA ARG A 82 12.68 -1.14 3.26
C ARG A 82 11.47 -1.97 2.85
N SER A 83 10.85 -1.61 1.74
CA SER A 83 9.80 -2.40 1.09
C SER A 83 10.15 -2.51 -0.40
N GLY A 84 10.63 -3.69 -0.81
CA GLY A 84 11.12 -3.89 -2.18
C GLY A 84 12.26 -2.91 -2.53
N GLY A 85 12.03 -2.07 -3.55
CA GLY A 85 12.97 -1.04 -3.99
C GLY A 85 12.85 0.32 -3.28
N LEU A 86 11.92 0.47 -2.33
CA LEU A 86 11.68 1.72 -1.60
C LEU A 86 12.30 1.64 -0.20
N GLU A 87 13.22 2.53 0.09
CA GLU A 87 13.77 2.75 1.42
C GLU A 87 13.10 3.96 2.07
N VAL A 88 12.66 3.79 3.31
CA VAL A 88 11.92 4.79 4.08
C VAL A 88 12.64 5.04 5.38
N ARG A 89 13.01 6.29 5.63
CA ARG A 89 13.56 6.73 6.91
C ARG A 89 12.64 7.77 7.52
N ILE A 90 12.28 7.55 8.77
CA ILE A 90 11.39 8.45 9.50
C ILE A 90 12.04 8.82 10.81
N SER A 91 12.10 10.11 11.10
CA SER A 91 12.51 10.62 12.41
C SER A 91 11.44 11.54 12.97
N SER A 92 11.13 11.38 14.26
CA SER A 92 10.19 12.20 14.99
C SER A 92 10.93 13.10 15.99
N GLU A 93 10.69 14.41 15.90
CA GLU A 93 11.28 15.39 16.78
C GLU A 93 10.26 16.40 17.32
N PRO A 94 10.39 16.83 18.58
CA PRO A 94 9.57 17.91 19.11
C PRO A 94 9.97 19.23 18.44
N TYR A 95 8.98 19.96 17.93
CA TYR A 95 9.18 21.27 17.33
C TYR A 95 8.47 22.39 18.10
N TRP A 96 7.47 22.04 18.93
CA TRP A 96 6.73 22.98 19.76
C TRP A 96 6.43 22.42 21.15
N GLY A 97 6.39 23.30 22.16
CA GLY A 97 5.95 22.97 23.52
C GLY A 97 6.75 21.83 24.17
N LEU A 98 8.03 21.66 23.81
CA LEU A 98 8.89 20.53 24.22
C LEU A 98 8.31 19.13 23.90
N GLY A 99 7.29 19.04 23.04
CA GLY A 99 6.60 17.79 22.75
C GLY A 99 5.66 17.33 23.87
N LEU A 100 5.10 18.26 24.66
CA LEU A 100 4.10 17.94 25.69
C LEU A 100 2.79 17.39 25.10
N PHE A 101 2.51 17.69 23.84
CA PHE A 101 1.33 17.21 23.11
C PHE A 101 1.77 16.53 21.83
N ASN A 102 0.98 15.57 21.34
CA ASN A 102 1.25 14.85 20.09
C ASN A 102 1.42 15.81 18.89
N SER A 103 0.63 16.88 18.84
CA SER A 103 0.69 17.94 17.83
C SER A 103 1.97 18.78 17.87
N GLY A 104 2.80 18.62 18.91
CA GLY A 104 4.09 19.28 19.07
C GLY A 104 5.26 18.55 18.40
N TYR A 105 5.01 17.49 17.63
CA TYR A 105 6.02 16.72 16.92
C TYR A 105 5.90 16.83 15.40
N ILE A 106 7.05 16.85 14.74
CA ILE A 106 7.18 16.74 13.29
C ILE A 106 7.89 15.42 12.97
N ASN A 107 7.32 14.68 12.03
CA ASN A 107 7.97 13.57 11.36
C ASN A 107 8.69 14.11 10.12
N THR A 108 10.01 13.88 10.05
CA THR A 108 10.77 14.02 8.82
C THR A 108 10.76 12.68 8.13
N ILE A 109 10.21 12.64 6.91
CA ILE A 109 10.07 11.43 6.10
C ILE A 109 11.06 11.57 4.94
N GLN A 110 11.93 10.60 4.79
CA GLN A 110 12.90 10.52 3.70
C GLN A 110 12.61 9.24 2.91
N LEU A 111 12.37 9.41 1.61
CA LEU A 111 12.05 8.31 0.70
C LEU A 111 13.14 8.21 -0.37
N TYR A 112 13.67 7.00 -0.55
CA TYR A 112 14.64 6.69 -1.59
C TYR A 112 14.13 5.51 -2.41
N GLY A 113 13.95 5.69 -3.71
CA GLY A 113 13.39 4.63 -4.56
C GLY A 113 13.03 5.13 -5.95
N SER A 114 12.07 4.49 -6.61
CA SER A 114 11.52 5.01 -7.86
C SER A 114 10.60 6.20 -7.58
N SER A 115 10.56 7.19 -8.49
CA SER A 115 9.65 8.34 -8.37
C SER A 115 8.19 7.89 -8.24
N LYS A 116 7.78 6.86 -9.00
CA LYS A 116 6.44 6.27 -8.91
C LYS A 116 6.14 5.73 -7.51
N SER A 117 7.05 4.95 -6.92
CA SER A 117 6.87 4.37 -5.59
C SER A 117 6.82 5.44 -4.49
N CYS A 118 7.71 6.44 -4.55
CA CYS A 118 7.73 7.54 -3.58
C CYS A 118 6.44 8.35 -3.63
N SER A 119 6.03 8.78 -4.83
CA SER A 119 4.81 9.56 -5.05
C SER A 119 3.56 8.78 -4.64
N ARG A 120 3.48 7.49 -4.97
CA ARG A 120 2.37 6.62 -4.56
C ARG A 120 2.23 6.54 -3.04
N LEU A 121 3.33 6.29 -2.31
CA LEU A 121 3.28 6.19 -0.86
C LEU A 121 2.81 7.50 -0.20
N LEU A 122 3.25 8.65 -0.73
CA LEU A 122 2.81 9.95 -0.22
C LEU A 122 1.34 10.24 -0.57
N TYR A 123 0.86 9.79 -1.73
CA TYR A 123 -0.53 9.87 -2.12
C TYR A 123 -1.44 9.11 -1.15
N ASP A 124 -1.13 7.83 -0.91
CA ASP A 124 -1.90 6.97 0.01
C ASP A 124 -1.87 7.52 1.44
N LEU A 125 -0.71 8.02 1.87
CA LEU A 125 -0.58 8.66 3.18
C LEU A 125 -1.52 9.86 3.32
N VAL A 126 -1.55 10.76 2.34
CA VAL A 126 -2.41 11.95 2.38
C VAL A 126 -3.88 11.57 2.36
N ALA A 127 -4.27 10.59 1.54
CA ALA A 127 -5.64 10.08 1.48
C ALA A 127 -6.11 9.43 2.79
N SER A 128 -5.19 8.79 3.52
CA SER A 128 -5.50 8.11 4.78
C SER A 128 -5.59 9.04 6.01
N LEU A 129 -5.06 10.25 5.91
CA LEU A 129 -5.03 11.21 7.02
C LEU A 129 -6.23 12.18 6.94
N PRO A 130 -6.87 12.51 8.08
CA PRO A 130 -8.00 13.46 8.11
C PRO A 130 -7.58 14.92 7.90
N ARG A 131 -6.28 15.19 7.82
CA ARG A 131 -5.68 16.52 7.72
C ARG A 131 -4.50 16.45 6.75
N ARG A 132 -4.19 17.57 6.13
CA ARG A 132 -2.99 17.70 5.30
C ARG A 132 -1.74 17.62 6.17
N PRO A 133 -0.83 16.66 5.94
CA PRO A 133 0.30 16.42 6.84
C PRO A 133 1.27 17.62 6.90
N TRP A 134 1.36 18.43 5.85
CA TRP A 134 2.22 19.62 5.80
C TRP A 134 1.66 20.84 6.56
N GLU A 135 0.42 20.81 7.04
CA GLU A 135 -0.20 21.90 7.77
C GLU A 135 0.15 21.82 9.27
N MET A 136 1.08 22.67 9.70
CA MET A 136 1.58 22.70 11.06
C MET A 136 0.67 23.55 11.96
N ALA A 137 0.21 23.03 13.10
CA ALA A 137 -0.65 23.79 14.02
C ALA A 137 0.03 25.06 14.58
N HIS A 138 1.35 25.00 14.79
CA HIS A 138 2.16 26.11 15.29
C HIS A 138 3.15 26.61 14.23
N THR A 139 2.67 27.45 13.32
CA THR A 139 3.42 27.95 12.15
C THR A 139 4.74 28.64 12.51
N ASN A 140 4.75 29.51 13.54
CA ASN A 140 5.97 30.21 13.99
C ASN A 140 7.05 29.24 14.51
N ALA A 141 6.64 28.22 15.26
CA ALA A 141 7.56 27.21 15.78
C ALA A 141 8.06 26.29 14.66
N ALA A 142 7.19 25.93 13.72
CA ALA A 142 7.58 25.19 12.51
C ALA A 142 8.61 25.97 11.68
N GLY A 143 8.43 27.29 11.51
CA GLY A 143 9.41 28.14 10.83
C GLY A 143 10.80 28.08 11.47
N ARG A 144 10.87 28.15 12.81
CA ARG A 144 12.13 27.99 13.56
C ARG A 144 12.72 26.59 13.43
N PHE A 145 11.87 25.56 13.42
CA PHE A 145 12.29 24.18 13.22
C PHE A 145 12.92 23.97 11.84
N PHE A 146 12.28 24.48 10.79
CA PHE A 146 12.80 24.38 9.42
C PHE A 146 14.13 25.14 9.26
N ALA A 147 14.21 26.37 9.76
CA ALA A 147 15.44 27.16 9.75
C ALA A 147 16.61 26.46 10.46
N LYS A 148 16.34 25.64 11.49
CA LYS A 148 17.36 24.82 12.15
C LYS A 148 17.83 23.63 11.30
N LYS A 149 16.96 23.10 10.44
CA LYS A 149 17.25 21.92 9.61
C LYS A 149 18.00 22.27 8.34
N SER A 150 17.59 23.33 7.66
CA SER A 150 18.19 23.78 6.41
C SER A 150 17.72 25.19 6.08
N ASP A 151 18.61 26.00 5.51
CA ASP A 151 18.29 27.35 5.01
C ASP A 151 17.33 27.32 3.81
N VAL A 152 17.17 26.15 3.16
CA VAL A 152 16.33 25.96 1.97
C VAL A 152 14.90 25.56 2.33
N VAL A 153 14.70 24.88 3.47
CA VAL A 153 13.40 24.33 3.84
C VAL A 153 12.56 25.41 4.51
N THR A 154 11.37 25.63 3.97
CA THR A 154 10.34 26.50 4.54
C THR A 154 9.01 25.76 4.57
N SER A 155 8.01 26.30 5.29
CA SER A 155 6.67 25.71 5.26
C SER A 155 6.08 25.65 3.85
N LYS A 156 6.36 26.67 3.03
CA LYS A 156 5.88 26.75 1.65
C LYS A 156 6.62 25.78 0.73
N SER A 157 7.94 25.66 0.87
CA SER A 157 8.70 24.70 0.06
C SER A 157 8.34 23.27 0.43
N ASN A 158 8.11 22.97 1.71
CA ASN A 158 7.61 21.66 2.15
C ASN A 158 6.26 21.34 1.51
N GLU A 159 5.28 22.25 1.60
CA GLU A 159 3.98 22.09 0.94
C GLU A 159 4.12 21.86 -0.58
N LEU A 160 5.04 22.58 -1.22
CA LEU A 160 5.29 22.41 -2.66
C LEU A 160 5.83 21.01 -2.98
N GLU A 161 6.77 20.48 -2.19
CA GLU A 161 7.29 19.12 -2.38
C GLU A 161 6.20 18.05 -2.20
N TRP A 162 5.30 18.22 -1.22
CA TRP A 162 4.13 17.36 -1.10
C TRP A 162 3.24 17.41 -2.34
N LYS A 163 2.91 18.62 -2.83
CA LYS A 163 2.05 18.78 -4.02
C LYS A 163 2.66 18.17 -5.27
N LYS A 164 3.96 18.34 -5.49
CA LYS A 164 4.68 17.71 -6.62
C LYS A 164 4.54 16.18 -6.58
N ALA A 165 4.70 15.57 -5.41
CA ALA A 165 4.56 14.12 -5.27
C ALA A 165 3.12 13.67 -5.56
N LEU A 166 2.11 14.42 -5.08
CA LEU A 166 0.70 14.13 -5.38
C LEU A 166 0.38 14.26 -6.87
N GLU A 167 0.81 15.36 -7.50
CA GLU A 167 0.63 15.59 -8.94
C GLU A 167 1.30 14.50 -9.78
N MET A 168 2.48 14.02 -9.35
CA MET A 168 3.16 12.91 -10.02
C MET A 168 2.41 11.58 -9.88
N ALA A 169 1.85 11.30 -8.70
CA ALA A 169 1.03 10.11 -8.48
C ALA A 169 -0.25 10.17 -9.34
N ASP A 170 -0.94 11.31 -9.36
CA ASP A 170 -2.12 11.53 -10.18
C ASP A 170 -1.82 11.36 -11.68
N ALA A 171 -0.71 11.92 -12.17
CA ALA A 171 -0.28 11.76 -13.56
C ALA A 171 -0.08 10.27 -13.92
N VAL A 172 0.51 9.48 -13.01
CA VAL A 172 0.70 8.04 -13.21
C VAL A 172 -0.64 7.28 -13.24
N PHE A 173 -1.62 7.64 -12.41
CA PHE A 173 -2.95 7.03 -12.47
C PHE A 173 -3.70 7.41 -13.74
N GLN A 174 -3.62 8.67 -14.16
CA GLN A 174 -4.22 9.15 -15.41
C GLN A 174 -3.61 8.44 -16.62
N GLU A 175 -2.30 8.20 -16.62
CA GLU A 175 -1.62 7.42 -17.67
C GLU A 175 -2.13 5.97 -17.70
N GLN A 176 -2.29 5.31 -16.55
CA GLN A 176 -2.82 3.95 -16.48
C GLN A 176 -4.27 3.88 -17.00
N LEU A 177 -5.10 4.85 -16.59
CA LEU A 177 -6.48 4.96 -17.05
C LEU A 177 -6.53 5.13 -18.57
N PHE A 178 -5.76 6.07 -19.11
CA PHE A 178 -5.67 6.32 -20.55
C PHE A 178 -5.18 5.08 -21.32
N ALA A 179 -4.16 4.39 -20.79
CA ALA A 179 -3.65 3.18 -21.41
C ALA A 179 -4.72 2.09 -21.50
N LEU A 180 -5.51 1.88 -20.43
CA LEU A 180 -6.57 0.87 -20.43
C LEU A 180 -7.72 1.25 -21.36
N GLU A 181 -8.11 2.54 -21.42
CA GLU A 181 -9.13 3.03 -22.35
C GLU A 181 -8.72 2.81 -23.82
N GLU A 182 -7.44 3.05 -24.14
CA GLU A 182 -6.92 2.80 -25.48
C GLU A 182 -6.89 1.29 -25.82
N GLN A 183 -6.60 0.43 -24.84
CA GLN A 183 -6.73 -1.03 -25.04
C GLN A 183 -8.19 -1.42 -25.28
N GLY A 184 -9.13 -0.87 -24.50
CA GLY A 184 -10.56 -1.10 -24.67
C GLY A 184 -11.06 -0.72 -26.06
N ARG A 185 -10.65 0.44 -26.59
CA ARG A 185 -10.99 0.86 -27.95
C ARG A 185 -10.50 -0.13 -29.02
N LYS A 186 -9.29 -0.66 -28.86
CA LYS A 186 -8.74 -1.68 -29.78
C LYS A 186 -9.52 -2.99 -29.70
N VAL A 187 -9.97 -3.39 -28.50
CA VAL A 187 -10.84 -4.55 -28.33
C VAL A 187 -12.16 -4.32 -29.07
N GLU A 188 -12.82 -3.17 -28.89
CA GLU A 188 -14.04 -2.84 -29.62
C GLU A 188 -13.89 -2.87 -31.15
N GLU A 189 -12.76 -2.40 -31.68
CA GLU A 189 -12.46 -2.48 -33.12
C GLU A 189 -12.33 -3.95 -33.58
N ARG A 190 -11.67 -4.81 -32.79
CA ARG A 190 -11.58 -6.26 -33.08
C ARG A 190 -12.94 -6.93 -33.07
N ILE A 191 -13.77 -6.65 -32.07
CA ILE A 191 -15.14 -7.20 -31.96
C ILE A 191 -15.95 -6.92 -33.25
N LYS A 192 -15.83 -5.72 -33.83
CA LYS A 192 -16.54 -5.34 -35.07
C LYS A 192 -16.06 -6.09 -36.31
N LEU A 193 -14.82 -6.55 -36.33
CA LEU A 193 -14.19 -7.25 -37.45
C LEU A 193 -14.34 -8.77 -37.36
N SER A 194 -14.59 -9.30 -36.16
CA SER A 194 -14.70 -10.73 -35.90
C SER A 194 -16.12 -11.27 -36.11
N GLU A 195 -16.23 -12.49 -36.63
CA GLU A 195 -17.49 -13.23 -36.74
C GLU A 195 -17.76 -14.02 -35.45
N ASN A 196 -19.04 -14.33 -35.20
CA ASN A 196 -19.44 -15.14 -34.05
C ASN A 196 -18.86 -16.57 -34.14
N SER A 197 -18.41 -17.11 -33.01
CA SER A 197 -17.92 -18.48 -32.87
C SER A 197 -18.68 -19.23 -31.78
N GLU A 198 -18.43 -20.53 -31.62
CA GLU A 198 -19.11 -21.37 -30.63
C GLU A 198 -18.87 -20.92 -29.18
N ASN A 199 -17.71 -20.29 -28.91
CA ASN A 199 -17.28 -19.87 -27.57
C ASN A 199 -17.20 -18.35 -27.38
N TRP A 200 -17.58 -17.58 -28.41
CA TRP A 200 -17.54 -16.13 -28.37
C TRP A 200 -18.65 -15.55 -29.25
N SER A 201 -19.47 -14.68 -28.65
CA SER A 201 -20.56 -13.99 -29.32
C SER A 201 -20.39 -12.47 -29.19
N GLN A 202 -20.64 -11.74 -30.27
CA GLN A 202 -20.66 -10.27 -30.27
C GLN A 202 -21.60 -9.69 -29.20
N GLU A 203 -22.72 -10.36 -28.90
CA GLU A 203 -23.66 -9.90 -27.86
C GLU A 203 -23.07 -10.02 -26.45
N GLN A 204 -22.37 -11.13 -26.16
CA GLN A 204 -21.69 -11.35 -24.88
C GLN A 204 -20.50 -10.40 -24.71
N ALA A 205 -19.77 -10.16 -25.80
CA ALA A 205 -18.67 -9.19 -25.83
C ALA A 205 -19.20 -7.77 -25.59
N ALA A 206 -20.33 -7.38 -26.20
CA ALA A 206 -20.93 -6.06 -25.99
C ALA A 206 -21.34 -5.81 -24.53
N LEU A 207 -21.90 -6.82 -23.85
CA LEU A 207 -22.20 -6.74 -22.41
C LEU A 207 -20.92 -6.55 -21.58
N SER A 208 -19.87 -7.32 -21.91
CA SER A 208 -18.58 -7.22 -21.21
C SER A 208 -17.90 -5.85 -21.42
N ILE A 209 -18.08 -5.23 -22.58
CA ILE A 209 -17.62 -3.85 -22.83
C ILE A 209 -18.41 -2.84 -21.99
N ASP A 210 -19.73 -2.98 -21.88
CA ASP A 210 -20.55 -2.09 -21.03
C ASP A 210 -20.11 -2.17 -19.56
N ASP A 211 -19.88 -3.38 -19.05
CA ASP A 211 -19.33 -3.60 -17.71
C ASP A 211 -17.94 -2.95 -17.54
N ALA A 212 -17.06 -3.07 -18.53
CA ALA A 212 -15.75 -2.43 -18.50
C ALA A 212 -15.83 -0.91 -18.46
N LEU A 213 -16.72 -0.31 -19.27
CA LEU A 213 -16.95 1.14 -19.30
C LEU A 213 -17.54 1.66 -17.98
N TYR A 214 -18.44 0.89 -17.37
CA TYR A 214 -18.95 1.20 -16.03
C TYR A 214 -17.81 1.25 -15.00
N ASP A 215 -16.95 0.23 -14.97
CA ASP A 215 -15.85 0.17 -14.01
C ASP A 215 -14.76 1.21 -14.28
N LEU A 216 -14.54 1.63 -15.53
CA LEU A 216 -13.71 2.81 -15.84
C LEU A 216 -14.31 4.10 -15.26
N GLY A 217 -15.64 4.24 -15.28
CA GLY A 217 -16.35 5.32 -14.60
C GLY A 217 -16.13 5.31 -13.08
N VAL A 218 -16.19 4.12 -12.47
CA VAL A 218 -15.88 3.95 -11.03
C VAL A 218 -14.43 4.28 -10.72
N ALA A 219 -13.48 3.87 -11.58
CA ALA A 219 -12.07 4.20 -11.44
C ALA A 219 -11.84 5.72 -11.45
N ARG A 220 -12.45 6.44 -12.40
CA ARG A 220 -12.39 7.91 -12.48
C ARG A 220 -12.93 8.57 -11.21
N GLY A 221 -14.05 8.07 -10.67
CA GLY A 221 -14.60 8.55 -9.41
C GLY A 221 -13.65 8.33 -8.22
N ALA A 222 -13.11 7.12 -8.09
CA ALA A 222 -12.18 6.79 -7.02
C ALA A 222 -10.89 7.64 -7.08
N LEU A 223 -10.39 7.94 -8.28
CA LEU A 223 -9.25 8.82 -8.47
C LEU A 223 -9.55 10.27 -8.06
N ALA A 224 -10.75 10.78 -8.38
CA ALA A 224 -11.18 12.11 -7.94
C ALA A 224 -11.31 12.22 -6.41
N ASP A 225 -11.64 11.11 -5.74
CA ASP A 225 -11.75 11.02 -4.29
C ASP A 225 -10.40 10.78 -3.58
N GLY A 226 -9.30 10.63 -4.31
CA GLY A 226 -7.99 10.31 -3.71
C GLY A 226 -7.86 8.84 -3.27
N ASN A 227 -8.77 7.96 -3.68
CA ASN A 227 -8.84 6.58 -3.25
C ASN A 227 -8.11 5.64 -4.22
N ALA A 228 -6.80 5.56 -4.04
CA ALA A 228 -5.93 4.74 -4.88
C ALA A 228 -6.28 3.24 -4.87
N PRO A 229 -6.56 2.59 -3.71
CA PRO A 229 -7.03 1.21 -3.69
C PRO A 229 -8.37 1.00 -4.41
N GLY A 230 -9.27 1.97 -4.36
CA GLY A 230 -10.54 1.94 -5.09
C GLY A 230 -10.33 2.02 -6.61
N PHE A 231 -9.43 2.91 -7.04
CA PHE A 231 -9.04 3.06 -8.44
C PHE A 231 -8.47 1.74 -8.99
N GLU A 232 -7.50 1.14 -8.32
CA GLU A 232 -6.84 -0.10 -8.78
C GLU A 232 -7.80 -1.28 -8.88
N ARG A 233 -8.72 -1.42 -7.90
CA ARG A 233 -9.74 -2.48 -7.94
C ARG A 233 -10.73 -2.28 -9.08
N ALA A 234 -11.08 -1.04 -9.42
CA ALA A 234 -11.95 -0.75 -10.55
C ALA A 234 -11.23 -0.99 -11.89
N MET A 235 -9.97 -0.55 -12.00
CA MET A 235 -9.11 -0.81 -13.15
C MET A 235 -8.93 -2.30 -13.42
N ALA A 236 -8.64 -3.11 -12.40
CA ALA A 236 -8.48 -4.55 -12.55
C ALA A 236 -9.78 -5.25 -13.02
N ARG A 237 -10.95 -4.78 -12.57
CA ARG A 237 -12.23 -5.31 -13.04
C ARG A 237 -12.52 -4.90 -14.48
N ALA A 238 -12.27 -3.64 -14.84
CA ALA A 238 -12.39 -3.18 -16.23
C ALA A 238 -11.44 -3.95 -17.17
N GLU A 239 -10.19 -4.18 -16.77
CA GLU A 239 -9.23 -4.98 -17.51
C GLU A 239 -9.71 -6.43 -17.71
N ALA A 240 -10.23 -7.06 -16.65
CA ALA A 240 -10.80 -8.40 -16.75
C ALA A 240 -11.97 -8.46 -17.75
N SER A 241 -12.88 -7.47 -17.71
CA SER A 241 -14.00 -7.38 -18.64
C SER A 241 -13.55 -7.16 -20.10
N PHE A 242 -12.52 -6.34 -20.34
CA PHE A 242 -11.94 -6.20 -21.68
C PHE A 242 -11.29 -7.50 -22.19
N ILE A 243 -10.63 -8.25 -21.32
CA ILE A 243 -10.05 -9.56 -21.67
C ILE A 243 -11.15 -10.56 -22.05
N LEU A 244 -12.27 -10.58 -21.33
CA LEU A 244 -13.41 -11.45 -21.65
C LEU A 244 -14.09 -11.06 -22.97
N ALA A 245 -14.12 -9.76 -23.30
CA ALA A 245 -14.70 -9.26 -24.54
C ALA A 245 -13.82 -9.56 -25.78
N ASP A 246 -12.52 -9.77 -25.60
CA ASP A 246 -11.55 -9.89 -26.69
C ASP A 246 -11.68 -11.22 -27.47
N PRO A 247 -12.01 -11.20 -28.77
CA PRO A 247 -12.15 -12.42 -29.58
C PRO A 247 -10.86 -13.24 -29.65
N ASP A 248 -9.67 -12.60 -29.62
CA ASP A 248 -8.38 -13.28 -29.72
C ASP A 248 -8.04 -14.09 -28.45
N GLN A 249 -8.66 -13.74 -27.31
CA GLN A 249 -8.45 -14.43 -26.03
C GLN A 249 -9.31 -15.70 -25.91
N ALA A 250 -10.39 -15.82 -26.67
CA ALA A 250 -11.28 -16.98 -26.66
C ALA A 250 -10.56 -18.27 -27.09
N GLU A 251 -9.60 -18.19 -28.03
CA GLU A 251 -8.76 -19.33 -28.42
C GLU A 251 -7.76 -19.75 -27.34
N THR A 252 -7.32 -18.81 -26.51
CA THR A 252 -6.30 -19.04 -25.47
C THR A 252 -6.90 -19.70 -24.21
N GLN A 253 -8.15 -19.38 -23.86
CA GLN A 253 -8.82 -19.97 -22.71
C GLN A 253 -8.97 -21.50 -22.82
N ASN A 254 -9.12 -22.05 -24.03
CA ASN A 254 -9.17 -23.50 -24.25
C ASN A 254 -7.85 -24.22 -23.89
N ARG A 255 -6.68 -23.61 -24.15
CA ARG A 255 -5.38 -24.20 -23.77
C ARG A 255 -5.15 -24.25 -22.26
N THR A 256 -5.75 -23.31 -21.53
CA THR A 256 -5.54 -23.19 -20.08
C THR A 256 -6.51 -24.07 -19.30
N VAL A 257 -7.74 -24.28 -19.80
CA VAL A 257 -8.72 -25.18 -19.19
C VAL A 257 -8.34 -26.66 -19.39
N GLU A 258 -7.79 -27.04 -20.54
CA GLU A 258 -7.31 -28.42 -20.75
C GLU A 258 -6.06 -28.76 -19.91
N ASN A 259 -5.24 -27.76 -19.55
CA ASN A 259 -4.00 -27.96 -18.77
C ASN A 259 -4.13 -27.66 -17.26
N ASN A 260 -5.23 -27.07 -16.79
CA ASN A 260 -5.49 -26.78 -15.37
C ASN A 260 -6.55 -27.72 -14.79
N ASN A 261 -6.52 -29.00 -15.15
CA ASN A 261 -7.02 -29.99 -14.22
C ASN A 261 -5.88 -30.22 -13.21
N PRO A 262 -5.90 -29.62 -12.00
CA PRO A 262 -4.92 -30.00 -11.00
C PRO A 262 -5.04 -31.51 -10.83
N GLN A 263 -3.93 -32.23 -11.00
CA GLN A 263 -3.78 -33.60 -10.52
C GLN A 263 -3.78 -33.56 -8.98
N GLY A 264 -4.85 -33.01 -8.39
CA GLY A 264 -5.20 -33.24 -7.01
C GLY A 264 -5.59 -34.70 -6.95
N HIS A 265 -4.73 -35.50 -6.34
CA HIS A 265 -5.10 -36.83 -5.92
C HIS A 265 -6.24 -36.67 -4.93
N VAL A 266 -7.48 -36.72 -5.41
CA VAL A 266 -8.63 -36.91 -4.54
C VAL A 266 -8.42 -38.30 -3.96
N LEU A 267 -8.04 -38.36 -2.69
CA LEU A 267 -8.08 -39.59 -1.92
C LEU A 267 -9.54 -40.03 -1.90
N SER A 268 -9.94 -40.87 -2.85
CA SER A 268 -11.15 -41.66 -2.74
C SER A 268 -10.94 -42.58 -1.54
N TYR A 269 -11.64 -42.27 -0.45
CA TYR A 269 -11.77 -43.16 0.68
C TYR A 269 -12.58 -44.39 0.23
N ASP A 270 -11.91 -45.35 -0.40
CA ASP A 270 -12.38 -46.73 -0.46
C ASP A 270 -11.97 -47.38 0.86
N VAL A 271 -12.68 -47.03 1.93
CA VAL A 271 -12.58 -47.76 3.20
C VAL A 271 -13.65 -48.84 3.16
N GLU A 272 -13.23 -50.04 2.75
CA GLU A 272 -13.83 -51.25 3.28
C GLU A 272 -13.74 -51.16 4.82
N GLU A 273 -14.83 -51.48 5.49
CA GLU A 273 -14.99 -51.46 6.95
C GLU A 273 -13.90 -52.32 7.62
N GLU A 274 -12.75 -51.74 7.95
CA GLU A 274 -11.86 -52.27 8.98
C GLU A 274 -11.99 -51.40 10.23
N ASP A 275 -12.51 -52.03 11.28
CA ASP A 275 -12.76 -51.49 12.60
C ASP A 275 -11.59 -50.66 13.14
N VAL A 276 -11.74 -49.33 13.08
CA VAL A 276 -10.82 -48.41 13.77
C VAL A 276 -11.17 -48.44 15.26
N ALA A 277 -10.36 -49.15 16.05
CA ALA A 277 -10.50 -49.20 17.50
C ALA A 277 -10.25 -47.80 18.11
N PHE A 278 -11.32 -47.13 18.53
CA PHE A 278 -11.26 -45.93 19.33
C PHE A 278 -10.79 -46.27 20.75
N VAL A 279 -9.54 -45.92 21.08
CA VAL A 279 -9.03 -45.97 22.44
C VAL A 279 -9.39 -44.66 23.15
N ASP A 280 -10.38 -44.73 24.03
CA ASP A 280 -10.76 -43.64 24.93
C ASP A 280 -9.77 -43.54 26.10
N LEU A 281 -9.03 -42.43 26.16
CA LEU A 281 -8.01 -42.17 27.19
C LEU A 281 -8.56 -41.41 28.41
N THR A 282 -9.89 -41.38 28.62
CA THR A 282 -10.49 -40.57 29.70
C THR A 282 -11.08 -41.33 30.88
N GLN A 283 -10.84 -42.64 31.01
CA GLN A 283 -11.18 -43.39 32.23
C GLN A 283 -9.99 -44.19 32.75
N ASN A 284 -9.44 -43.74 33.88
CA ASN A 284 -9.37 -44.55 35.10
C ASN A 284 -8.99 -43.64 36.28
N GLY A 285 -9.96 -43.46 37.18
CA GLY A 285 -9.72 -43.02 38.54
C GLY A 285 -9.20 -44.17 39.41
N GLU A 286 -8.57 -43.76 40.52
CA GLU A 286 -8.61 -44.37 41.86
C GLU A 286 -8.57 -45.90 42.00
N GLU A 287 -7.44 -46.41 42.53
CA GLU A 287 -7.31 -47.25 43.74
C GLU A 287 -6.06 -48.16 43.65
N GLU A 288 -4.99 -47.79 44.38
CA GLU A 288 -4.37 -48.56 45.48
C GLU A 288 -3.24 -47.74 46.13
#